data_AF-A0A2M9MZG0-F1
#
_entry.id   AF-A0A2M9MZG0-F1
#
_cell.length_a   1.000
_cell.length_b   1.000
_cell.length_c   1.000
_cell.angle_alpha   90.00
_cell.angle_beta   90.00
_cell.angle_gamma   90.00
#
_symmetry.space_group_name_H-M   'P 1'
#
loop_
_entity.id
_entity.type
_entity.pdbx_description
1 polymer ?
#
loop_
_entity_poly.entity_id
_entity_poly.type
_entity_poly.pdbx_seq_one_letter_code
_entity_poly.pdbx_strand_id
1 'polypeptide(L)'
;MKSTYSQIIQQAQQFARSVLGQDSSGHDWWHVQRVTRIARILAYLEGANAYICELSAWLHDVADEKLNESKEAGYERVQHWLQQAGVEASDQENVLEIISTMSFSGGTGSTMRSLEGQIVQDADRLDAIGAIGIARTFAYSGWKGQSMYDPFIPLREHMTREEYRKGKSTAMNHFYEKLLKLKDKMNTESARLLAEGKHQSLELFLQLFDKEWAMGNEAYLHESPMHRGNVSRVHIAFDDSTAGSLKMMLRSKPGEIVVTLGDDLMVGPLPKDEDFSRSFVIRNEWFMQRYSIGHADDRKLGMLQAAFAWLTWPEQLREVPCLVWAGDSASEQLGLRRLLSLIPDHLDVRLVNATSFLHKQNPNISYRGTFELAMDKLQNVLDTAEHVPLSPQDQAGYRADWQRILNEEGALRVLQGELLRTVPESYYDEDILQAAYRLEARHGFFKKSARIIGEVIGMGILNVSDSFIEYRVRHLIQKGALTYNGELTAMRNYSVSLVDASAPEEQWSNEQRLAKVVKLKSLLLEMMEINHAERALMEEIRQLDAVDLGLSVSSEPEALKSSLQSQIDSLLGVYQHHQEQRVSFMGSLEKVLIQIDDAAPKE
;
A
#
# COMPACT_ATOMS: atom_id res chain seq x y z
N MET A 1 53.05 -12.49 -20.81
CA MET A 1 51.84 -11.76 -21.24
C MET A 1 50.97 -11.30 -20.08
N LYS A 2 50.37 -12.17 -19.23
CA LYS A 2 49.55 -11.72 -18.07
C LYS A 2 50.25 -10.72 -17.11
N SER A 3 51.56 -10.87 -16.89
CA SER A 3 52.36 -9.95 -16.07
C SER A 3 52.44 -8.53 -16.64
N THR A 4 52.55 -8.39 -17.96
CA THR A 4 52.72 -7.10 -18.65
C THR A 4 51.42 -6.31 -18.71
N TYR A 5 50.29 -6.95 -19.00
CA TYR A 5 48.98 -6.28 -19.02
C TYR A 5 48.56 -5.75 -17.65
N SER A 6 48.81 -6.53 -16.58
CA SER A 6 48.54 -6.07 -15.23
C SER A 6 49.36 -4.83 -14.85
N GLN A 7 50.61 -4.72 -15.33
CA GLN A 7 51.45 -3.55 -15.10
C GLN A 7 50.92 -2.33 -15.87
N ILE A 8 50.52 -2.50 -17.13
CA ILE A 8 49.93 -1.41 -17.94
C ILE A 8 48.63 -0.90 -17.30
N ILE A 9 47.75 -1.78 -16.84
CA ILE A 9 46.52 -1.37 -16.15
C ILE A 9 46.82 -0.61 -14.86
N GLN A 10 47.83 -1.02 -14.07
CA GLN A 10 48.25 -0.26 -12.89
C GLN A 10 48.80 1.12 -13.25
N GLN A 11 49.54 1.24 -14.35
CA GLN A 11 50.02 2.53 -14.83
C GLN A 11 48.86 3.42 -15.32
N ALA A 12 47.89 2.85 -16.05
CA ALA A 12 46.68 3.55 -16.49
C ALA A 12 45.89 4.07 -15.29
N GLN A 13 45.76 3.23 -14.26
CA GLN A 13 45.13 3.56 -12.99
C GLN A 13 45.81 4.76 -12.31
N GLN A 14 47.15 4.75 -12.22
CA GLN A 14 47.92 5.85 -11.63
C GLN A 14 47.81 7.14 -12.44
N PHE A 15 47.80 7.02 -13.77
CA PHE A 15 47.64 8.16 -14.68
C PHE A 15 46.25 8.78 -14.55
N ALA A 16 45.18 7.98 -14.60
CA ALA A 16 43.83 8.47 -14.38
C ALA A 16 43.69 9.15 -13.00
N ARG A 17 44.31 8.59 -11.96
CA ARG A 17 44.30 9.18 -10.60
C ARG A 17 45.02 10.52 -10.51
N SER A 18 46.14 10.69 -11.22
CA SER A 18 46.88 11.96 -11.19
C SER A 18 46.13 13.08 -11.92
N VAL A 19 45.32 12.73 -12.92
CA VAL A 19 44.51 13.70 -13.68
C VAL A 19 43.19 14.04 -12.97
N LEU A 20 42.47 13.03 -12.44
CA LEU A 20 41.10 13.17 -11.93
C LEU A 20 41.02 13.28 -10.39
N GLY A 21 42.15 13.15 -9.69
CA GLY A 21 42.18 13.09 -8.23
C GLY A 21 41.74 14.36 -7.49
N GLN A 22 41.63 15.49 -8.20
CA GLN A 22 41.20 16.78 -7.63
C GLN A 22 39.82 17.26 -8.14
N ASP A 23 39.15 16.48 -9.01
CA ASP A 23 37.82 16.88 -9.49
C ASP A 23 36.74 16.62 -8.42
N SER A 24 35.86 17.60 -8.23
CA SER A 24 34.71 17.55 -7.31
C SER A 24 33.36 17.61 -8.05
N SER A 25 33.37 17.66 -9.38
CA SER A 25 32.17 17.80 -10.21
C SER A 25 31.32 16.51 -10.35
N GLY A 26 31.78 15.41 -9.76
CA GLY A 26 31.17 14.08 -9.86
C GLY A 26 31.77 13.19 -10.96
N HIS A 27 32.78 13.65 -11.70
CA HIS A 27 33.66 12.83 -12.56
C HIS A 27 34.99 12.52 -11.85
N ASP A 28 34.91 12.33 -10.54
CA ASP A 28 36.07 12.11 -9.71
C ASP A 28 36.74 10.75 -9.98
N TRP A 29 37.89 10.57 -9.36
CA TRP A 29 38.61 9.29 -9.32
C TRP A 29 37.69 8.07 -9.06
N TRP A 30 36.69 8.24 -8.19
CA TRP A 30 35.80 7.16 -7.77
C TRP A 30 34.80 6.77 -8.87
N HIS A 31 34.35 7.71 -9.69
CA HIS A 31 33.58 7.42 -10.89
C HIS A 31 34.33 6.46 -11.82
N VAL A 32 35.54 6.84 -12.23
CA VAL A 32 36.33 6.02 -13.16
C VAL A 32 36.62 4.65 -12.56
N GLN A 33 36.93 4.57 -11.26
CA GLN A 33 37.12 3.29 -10.58
C GLN A 33 35.88 2.39 -10.64
N ARG A 34 34.68 2.93 -10.44
CA ARG A 34 33.43 2.16 -10.52
C ARG A 34 33.14 1.72 -11.94
N VAL A 35 33.26 2.62 -12.92
CA VAL A 35 33.08 2.31 -14.35
C VAL A 35 34.02 1.19 -14.78
N THR A 36 35.32 1.28 -14.47
CA THR A 36 36.27 0.22 -14.82
C THR A 36 35.93 -1.11 -14.16
N ARG A 37 35.50 -1.10 -12.89
CA ARG A 37 35.11 -2.33 -12.20
C ARG A 37 33.86 -2.96 -12.84
N ILE A 38 32.88 -2.15 -13.24
CA ILE A 38 31.67 -2.62 -13.92
C ILE A 38 32.04 -3.16 -15.31
N ALA A 39 32.83 -2.42 -16.08
CA ALA A 39 33.29 -2.84 -17.42
C ALA A 39 34.03 -4.18 -17.37
N ARG A 40 34.90 -4.41 -16.37
CA ARG A 40 35.57 -5.69 -16.17
C ARG A 40 34.60 -6.85 -15.92
N ILE A 41 33.57 -6.62 -15.09
CA ILE A 41 32.56 -7.64 -14.79
C ILE A 41 31.73 -7.95 -16.03
N LEU A 42 31.27 -6.92 -16.74
CA LEU A 42 30.53 -7.07 -18.00
C LEU A 42 31.36 -7.78 -19.06
N ALA A 43 32.64 -7.43 -19.22
CA ALA A 43 33.55 -8.12 -20.14
C ALA A 43 33.66 -9.63 -19.84
N TYR A 44 33.69 -10.01 -18.57
CA TYR A 44 33.69 -11.41 -18.16
C TYR A 44 32.37 -12.12 -18.51
N LEU A 45 31.22 -11.48 -18.26
CA LEU A 45 29.89 -12.05 -18.51
C LEU A 45 29.57 -12.19 -20.00
N GLU A 46 29.97 -11.20 -20.80
CA GLU A 46 29.68 -11.13 -22.24
C GLU A 46 30.79 -11.77 -23.10
N GLY A 47 31.87 -12.25 -22.48
CA GLY A 47 32.97 -12.92 -23.18
C GLY A 47 33.89 -11.99 -24.00
N ALA A 48 33.95 -10.71 -23.65
CA ALA A 48 34.78 -9.71 -24.33
C ALA A 48 36.23 -9.66 -23.81
N ASN A 49 37.11 -8.95 -24.51
CA ASN A 49 38.47 -8.72 -24.04
C ASN A 49 38.51 -7.75 -22.84
N ALA A 50 38.62 -8.32 -21.64
CA ALA A 50 38.67 -7.57 -20.39
C ALA A 50 39.83 -6.56 -20.33
N TYR A 51 40.98 -6.84 -20.96
CA TYR A 51 42.11 -5.92 -20.97
C TYR A 51 41.78 -4.61 -21.71
N ILE A 52 41.18 -4.71 -22.89
CA ILE A 52 40.77 -3.54 -23.68
C ILE A 52 39.65 -2.77 -22.97
N CYS A 53 38.69 -3.47 -22.38
CA CYS A 53 37.61 -2.84 -21.61
C CYS A 53 38.16 -2.06 -20.41
N GLU A 54 39.03 -2.68 -19.61
CA GLU A 54 39.61 -2.03 -18.42
C GLU A 54 40.50 -0.83 -18.79
N LEU A 55 41.34 -0.98 -19.83
CA LEU A 55 42.23 0.08 -20.28
C LEU A 55 41.44 1.28 -20.82
N SER A 56 40.41 1.02 -21.65
CA SER A 56 39.53 2.06 -22.18
C SER A 56 38.74 2.76 -21.07
N ALA A 57 38.22 2.00 -20.11
CA ALA A 57 37.47 2.55 -18.98
C ALA A 57 38.34 3.42 -18.05
N TRP A 58 39.62 3.10 -17.83
CA TRP A 58 40.49 3.98 -17.05
C TRP A 58 40.76 5.33 -17.74
N LEU A 59 40.74 5.36 -19.07
CA LEU A 59 41.21 6.50 -19.86
C LEU A 59 40.08 7.34 -20.47
N HIS A 60 38.82 6.86 -20.46
CA HIS A 60 37.71 7.51 -21.18
C HIS A 60 37.47 8.98 -20.77
N ASP A 61 37.52 9.29 -19.48
CA ASP A 61 37.29 10.65 -18.96
C ASP A 61 38.55 11.54 -19.01
N VAL A 62 39.75 10.96 -19.23
CA VAL A 62 41.00 11.73 -19.36
C VAL A 62 40.98 12.61 -20.62
N ALA A 63 40.26 12.18 -21.66
CA ALA A 63 40.10 12.91 -22.92
C ALA A 63 38.93 13.92 -22.92
N ASP A 64 38.24 14.15 -21.78
CA ASP A 64 37.13 15.12 -21.73
C ASP A 64 37.65 16.56 -21.98
N GLU A 65 36.85 17.32 -22.72
CA GLU A 65 37.08 18.71 -23.14
C GLU A 65 37.13 19.67 -21.93
N LYS A 66 36.66 19.23 -20.76
CA LYS A 66 36.75 20.00 -19.51
C LYS A 66 38.14 19.99 -18.88
N LEU A 67 38.96 18.98 -19.22
CA LEU A 67 40.27 18.75 -18.63
C LEU A 67 41.41 19.08 -19.60
N ASN A 68 41.08 19.39 -20.86
CA ASN A 68 42.02 19.63 -21.94
C ASN A 68 41.54 20.81 -22.79
N GLU A 69 42.46 21.49 -23.49
CA GLU A 69 42.15 22.69 -24.29
C GLU A 69 41.16 22.42 -25.44
N SER A 70 41.17 21.20 -25.96
CA SER A 70 40.23 20.70 -26.97
C SER A 70 40.07 19.18 -26.85
N LYS A 71 39.08 18.63 -27.55
CA LYS A 71 38.91 17.17 -27.65
C LYS A 71 40.11 16.50 -28.32
N GLU A 72 40.66 17.14 -29.35
CA GLU A 72 41.83 16.67 -30.10
C GLU A 72 43.06 16.60 -29.19
N ALA A 73 43.29 17.62 -28.36
CA ALA A 73 44.39 17.65 -27.40
C ALA A 73 44.26 16.55 -26.33
N GLY A 74 43.04 16.29 -25.84
CA GLY A 74 42.77 15.17 -24.93
C GLY A 74 43.07 13.82 -25.57
N TYR A 75 42.77 13.67 -26.85
CA TYR A 75 43.01 12.45 -27.62
C TYR A 75 44.50 12.19 -27.84
N GLU A 76 45.25 13.21 -28.26
CA GLU A 76 46.71 13.14 -28.44
C GLU A 76 47.41 12.78 -27.13
N ARG A 77 46.94 13.31 -26.00
CA ARG A 77 47.46 13.00 -24.67
C ARG A 77 47.31 11.52 -24.31
N VAL A 78 46.14 10.94 -24.59
CA VAL A 78 45.89 9.51 -24.36
C VAL A 78 46.73 8.65 -25.31
N GLN A 79 46.80 9.02 -26.60
CA GLN A 79 47.59 8.31 -27.60
C GLN A 79 49.08 8.28 -27.21
N HIS A 80 49.65 9.43 -26.84
CA HIS A 80 51.04 9.52 -26.41
C HIS A 80 51.30 8.67 -25.16
N TRP A 81 50.38 8.67 -24.20
CA TRP A 81 50.49 7.83 -23.01
C TRP A 81 50.47 6.32 -23.35
N LEU A 82 49.58 5.88 -24.24
CA LEU A 82 49.49 4.48 -24.69
C LEU A 82 50.79 4.01 -25.37
N GLN A 83 51.42 4.86 -26.18
CA GLN A 83 52.71 4.58 -26.82
C GLN A 83 53.83 4.45 -25.78
N GLN A 84 53.89 5.36 -24.80
CA GLN A 84 54.91 5.33 -23.73
C GLN A 84 54.75 4.11 -22.81
N ALA A 85 53.52 3.68 -22.55
CA ALA A 85 53.22 2.51 -21.73
C ALA A 85 53.54 1.17 -22.44
N GLY A 86 53.88 1.19 -23.74
CA GLY A 86 54.22 0.00 -24.51
C GLY A 86 53.01 -0.86 -24.89
N VAL A 87 51.83 -0.25 -25.10
CA VAL A 87 50.63 -0.95 -25.59
C VAL A 87 50.83 -1.35 -27.06
N GLU A 88 50.39 -2.53 -27.47
CA GLU A 88 50.48 -2.99 -28.85
C GLU A 88 49.66 -2.11 -29.80
N ALA A 89 50.14 -1.88 -31.03
CA ALA A 89 49.50 -0.92 -31.95
C ALA A 89 48.02 -1.24 -32.25
N SER A 90 47.66 -2.53 -32.33
CA SER A 90 46.27 -2.97 -32.53
C SER A 90 45.38 -2.67 -31.33
N ASP A 91 45.90 -2.82 -30.11
CA ASP A 91 45.18 -2.49 -28.88
C ASP A 91 45.04 -0.96 -28.72
N GLN A 92 46.04 -0.18 -29.14
CA GLN A 92 45.95 1.29 -29.15
C GLN A 92 44.80 1.78 -30.04
N GLU A 93 44.68 1.24 -31.25
CA GLU A 93 43.62 1.61 -32.20
C GLU A 93 42.23 1.34 -31.62
N ASN A 94 42.05 0.14 -31.04
CA ASN A 94 40.79 -0.24 -30.38
C ASN A 94 40.43 0.69 -29.21
N VAL A 95 41.39 0.98 -28.32
CA VAL A 95 41.15 1.84 -27.15
C VAL A 95 40.78 3.25 -27.58
N LEU A 96 41.50 3.81 -28.56
CA LEU A 96 41.21 5.14 -29.08
C LEU A 96 39.83 5.18 -29.72
N GLU A 97 39.48 4.22 -30.59
CA GLU A 97 38.15 4.14 -31.21
C GLU A 97 37.02 4.16 -30.15
N ILE A 98 37.17 3.37 -29.09
CA ILE A 98 36.21 3.34 -27.97
C ILE A 98 36.09 4.74 -27.34
N ILE A 99 37.20 5.37 -26.97
CA ILE A 99 37.20 6.69 -26.31
C ILE A 99 36.56 7.77 -27.19
N SER A 100 36.79 7.76 -28.50
CA SER A 100 36.16 8.75 -29.42
C SER A 100 34.64 8.65 -29.48
N THR A 101 34.09 7.45 -29.24
CA THR A 101 32.67 7.13 -29.40
C THR A 101 31.89 7.12 -28.06
N MET A 102 32.56 7.37 -26.93
CA MET A 102 31.95 7.39 -25.60
C MET A 102 31.02 8.58 -25.33
N SER A 103 31.24 9.76 -25.93
CA SER A 103 30.51 10.98 -25.56
C SER A 103 29.03 10.95 -25.96
N PHE A 104 28.13 11.03 -24.98
CA PHE A 104 26.69 11.22 -25.22
C PHE A 104 26.40 12.60 -25.85
N SER A 105 26.17 12.61 -27.16
CA SER A 105 26.05 13.85 -27.96
C SER A 105 24.60 14.22 -28.27
N GLY A 106 23.66 14.00 -27.35
CA GLY A 106 22.24 14.31 -27.59
C GLY A 106 21.55 13.39 -28.61
N GLY A 107 22.07 12.16 -28.81
CA GLY A 107 21.44 11.16 -29.69
C GLY A 107 21.99 11.10 -31.12
N THR A 108 22.94 11.95 -31.50
CA THR A 108 23.55 11.99 -32.85
C THR A 108 24.94 11.33 -32.94
N GLY A 109 25.33 10.54 -31.94
CA GLY A 109 26.63 9.85 -31.92
C GLY A 109 26.68 8.64 -32.86
N SER A 110 27.88 8.30 -33.34
CA SER A 110 28.13 7.07 -34.09
C SER A 110 27.82 5.84 -33.25
N THR A 111 27.20 4.83 -33.85
CA THR A 111 26.91 3.54 -33.19
C THR A 111 28.19 2.80 -32.86
N MET A 112 28.32 2.36 -31.61
CA MET A 112 29.49 1.64 -31.12
C MET A 112 29.53 0.23 -31.69
N ARG A 113 30.61 -0.10 -32.42
CA ARG A 113 30.69 -1.32 -33.23
C ARG A 113 31.30 -2.50 -32.50
N SER A 114 32.30 -2.26 -31.65
CA SER A 114 32.98 -3.31 -30.90
C SER A 114 32.20 -3.70 -29.65
N LEU A 115 32.27 -4.98 -29.29
CA LEU A 115 31.69 -5.49 -28.04
C LEU A 115 32.36 -4.84 -26.83
N GLU A 116 33.69 -4.69 -26.86
CA GLU A 116 34.47 -4.01 -25.82
C GLU A 116 34.02 -2.56 -25.64
N GLY A 117 33.78 -1.84 -26.74
CA GLY A 117 33.24 -0.49 -26.68
C GLY A 117 31.86 -0.48 -26.02
N GLN A 118 30.95 -1.31 -26.52
CA GLN A 118 29.57 -1.42 -25.99
C GLN A 118 29.57 -1.64 -24.49
N ILE A 119 30.47 -2.48 -23.98
CA ILE A 119 30.65 -2.78 -22.56
C ILE A 119 31.14 -1.57 -21.77
N VAL A 120 32.14 -0.84 -22.28
CA VAL A 120 32.67 0.36 -21.60
C VAL A 120 31.62 1.46 -21.57
N GLN A 121 30.85 1.62 -22.65
CA GLN A 121 29.74 2.56 -22.71
C GLN A 121 28.59 2.17 -21.78
N ASP A 122 28.24 0.89 -21.70
CA ASP A 122 27.26 0.38 -20.75
C ASP A 122 27.70 0.61 -19.31
N ALA A 123 28.98 0.38 -18.99
CA ALA A 123 29.53 0.59 -17.67
C ALA A 123 29.45 2.06 -17.23
N ASP A 124 29.76 3.01 -18.12
CA ASP A 124 29.60 4.45 -17.86
C ASP A 124 28.13 4.83 -17.64
N ARG A 125 27.24 4.37 -18.54
CA ARG A 125 25.79 4.63 -18.42
C ARG A 125 25.19 4.04 -17.15
N LEU A 126 25.66 2.87 -16.70
CA LEU A 126 25.23 2.23 -15.46
C LEU A 126 25.65 3.00 -14.21
N ASP A 127 26.78 3.72 -14.24
CA ASP A 127 27.22 4.59 -13.14
C ASP A 127 26.45 5.92 -13.12
N ALA A 128 25.87 6.33 -14.26
CA ALA A 128 25.04 7.52 -14.37
C ALA A 128 23.60 7.33 -13.84
N ILE A 129 23.15 6.11 -13.54
CA ILE A 129 21.80 5.81 -13.04
C ILE A 129 21.79 5.09 -11.67
N GLY A 130 20.62 5.04 -11.04
CA GLY A 130 20.44 4.56 -9.67
C GLY A 130 20.85 5.60 -8.62
N ALA A 131 21.08 5.16 -7.38
CA ALA A 131 21.37 6.05 -6.24
C ALA A 131 22.59 6.98 -6.47
N ILE A 132 23.66 6.46 -7.08
CA ILE A 132 24.83 7.27 -7.43
C ILE A 132 24.48 8.29 -8.53
N GLY A 133 23.70 7.89 -9.53
CA GLY A 133 23.19 8.78 -10.57
C GLY A 133 22.38 9.94 -10.01
N ILE A 134 21.51 9.68 -9.03
CA ILE A 134 20.75 10.70 -8.30
C ILE A 134 21.70 11.69 -7.63
N ALA A 135 22.63 11.20 -6.79
CA ALA A 135 23.56 12.05 -6.07
C ALA A 135 24.43 12.90 -7.00
N ARG A 136 24.96 12.30 -8.08
CA ARG A 136 25.77 13.00 -9.09
C ARG A 136 24.97 14.07 -9.82
N THR A 137 23.70 13.81 -10.13
CA THR A 137 22.84 14.78 -10.84
C THR A 137 22.66 16.05 -10.01
N PHE A 138 22.37 15.92 -8.72
CA PHE A 138 22.23 17.08 -7.83
C PHE A 138 23.56 17.76 -7.51
N ALA A 139 24.64 16.99 -7.29
CA ALA A 139 25.98 17.56 -7.05
C ALA A 139 26.46 18.38 -8.26
N TYR A 140 26.33 17.84 -9.48
CA TYR A 140 26.70 18.53 -10.70
C TYR A 140 25.81 19.76 -10.95
N SER A 141 24.50 19.65 -10.73
CA SER A 141 23.57 20.77 -10.85
C SER A 141 23.94 21.90 -9.88
N GLY A 142 24.25 21.56 -8.62
CA GLY A 142 24.73 22.51 -7.62
C GLY A 142 26.05 23.19 -8.03
N TRP A 143 27.02 22.43 -8.51
CA TRP A 143 28.29 22.98 -9.03
C TRP A 143 28.10 23.91 -10.24
N LYS A 144 27.11 23.62 -11.09
CA LYS A 144 26.71 24.49 -12.22
C LYS A 144 25.85 25.68 -11.83
N GLY A 145 25.40 25.78 -10.57
CA GLY A 145 24.46 26.81 -10.14
C GLY A 145 23.04 26.64 -10.72
N GLN A 146 22.67 25.41 -11.07
CA GLN A 146 21.37 25.05 -11.64
C GLN A 146 20.39 24.65 -10.53
N SER A 147 19.15 25.15 -10.59
CA SER A 147 18.11 24.81 -9.62
C SER A 147 17.78 23.31 -9.62
N MET A 148 17.43 22.78 -8.44
CA MET A 148 16.97 21.40 -8.30
C MET A 148 15.72 21.14 -9.14
N TYR A 149 14.74 22.03 -9.02
CA TYR A 149 13.52 22.01 -9.80
C TYR A 149 12.96 23.43 -9.93
N ASP A 150 12.21 23.67 -11.00
CA ASP A 150 11.51 24.91 -11.33
C ASP A 150 10.33 24.52 -12.23
N PRO A 151 9.08 24.66 -11.77
CA PRO A 151 7.90 24.23 -12.51
C PRO A 151 7.68 25.02 -13.80
N PHE A 152 8.21 26.23 -13.90
CA PHE A 152 8.08 27.09 -15.07
C PHE A 152 9.12 26.78 -16.16
N ILE A 153 10.02 25.82 -15.92
CA ILE A 153 10.98 25.33 -16.91
C ILE A 153 10.47 24.02 -17.54
N PRO A 154 9.97 24.04 -18.80
CA PRO A 154 9.38 22.87 -19.43
C PRO A 154 10.40 21.76 -19.73
N LEU A 155 9.89 20.54 -19.95
CA LEU A 155 10.72 19.43 -20.46
C LEU A 155 11.16 19.75 -21.88
N ARG A 156 12.42 19.44 -22.18
CA ARG A 156 12.93 19.48 -23.55
C ARG A 156 12.80 18.09 -24.18
N GLU A 157 11.85 17.95 -25.11
CA GLU A 157 11.61 16.68 -25.81
C GLU A 157 12.64 16.42 -26.91
N HIS A 158 12.95 17.46 -27.69
CA HIS A 158 13.97 17.46 -28.74
C HIS A 158 15.07 18.46 -28.37
N MET A 159 16.32 18.02 -28.45
CA MET A 159 17.48 18.86 -28.12
C MET A 159 18.54 18.72 -29.20
N THR A 160 19.03 19.84 -29.70
CA THR A 160 20.32 19.91 -30.37
C THR A 160 21.46 19.77 -29.33
N ARG A 161 22.66 19.42 -29.80
CA ARG A 161 23.84 19.29 -28.93
C ARG A 161 24.19 20.61 -28.21
N GLU A 162 23.91 21.75 -28.84
CA GLU A 162 24.12 23.07 -28.22
C GLU A 162 23.09 23.35 -27.13
N GLU A 163 21.81 23.05 -27.37
CA GLU A 163 20.75 23.21 -26.36
C GLU A 163 20.97 22.30 -25.15
N TYR A 164 21.46 21.07 -25.36
CA TYR A 164 21.81 20.17 -24.26
C TYR A 164 22.97 20.74 -23.40
N ARG A 165 23.97 21.37 -24.03
CA ARG A 165 25.16 21.91 -23.33
C ARG A 165 24.95 23.28 -22.70
N LYS A 166 24.12 24.15 -23.30
CA LYS A 166 23.98 25.57 -22.91
C LYS A 166 22.56 25.97 -22.50
N GLY A 167 21.55 25.14 -22.77
CA GLY A 167 20.16 25.46 -22.44
C GLY A 167 19.88 25.40 -20.95
N LYS A 168 19.07 26.34 -20.45
CA LYS A 168 18.59 26.35 -19.06
C LYS A 168 17.70 25.13 -18.83
N SER A 169 17.99 24.36 -17.77
CA SER A 169 17.19 23.21 -17.34
C SER A 169 17.22 23.12 -15.81
N THR A 170 16.70 22.04 -15.23
CA THR A 170 16.73 21.74 -13.79
C THR A 170 17.31 20.35 -13.54
N ALA A 171 17.78 20.08 -12.32
CA ALA A 171 18.24 18.74 -11.95
C ALA A 171 17.12 17.71 -12.20
N MET A 172 15.88 18.06 -11.86
CA MET A 172 14.71 17.21 -12.06
C MET A 172 14.36 16.97 -13.53
N ASN A 173 14.46 17.99 -14.39
CA ASN A 173 14.25 17.79 -15.83
C ASN A 173 15.29 16.83 -16.41
N HIS A 174 16.52 16.79 -15.89
CA HIS A 174 17.56 15.87 -16.36
C HIS A 174 17.19 14.38 -16.24
N PHE A 175 16.40 14.02 -15.22
CA PHE A 175 15.90 12.65 -15.05
C PHE A 175 15.07 12.22 -16.26
N TYR A 176 14.09 13.03 -16.64
CA TYR A 176 13.20 12.78 -17.78
C TYR A 176 13.89 12.99 -19.13
N GLU A 177 14.75 14.00 -19.24
CA GLU A 177 15.45 14.33 -20.48
C GLU A 177 16.48 13.26 -20.85
N LYS A 178 17.15 12.65 -19.86
CA LYS A 178 18.25 11.71 -20.08
C LYS A 178 18.16 10.42 -19.25
N LEU A 179 18.17 10.49 -17.91
CA LEU A 179 18.49 9.33 -17.08
C LEU A 179 17.51 8.17 -17.24
N LEU A 180 16.21 8.44 -17.27
CA LEU A 180 15.17 7.43 -17.47
C LEU A 180 15.25 6.77 -18.85
N LYS A 181 15.88 7.42 -19.84
CA LYS A 181 16.06 6.89 -21.20
C LYS A 181 17.32 6.02 -21.34
N LEU A 182 18.17 5.92 -20.31
CA LEU A 182 19.45 5.21 -20.41
C LEU A 182 19.27 3.69 -20.35
N LYS A 183 18.26 3.17 -19.65
CA LYS A 183 17.95 1.74 -19.59
C LYS A 183 17.73 1.15 -20.99
N ASP A 184 16.96 1.84 -21.82
CA ASP A 184 16.64 1.39 -23.19
C ASP A 184 17.81 1.57 -24.17
N LYS A 185 18.87 2.25 -23.73
CA LYS A 185 20.10 2.48 -24.52
C LYS A 185 21.23 1.54 -24.11
N MET A 186 21.02 0.59 -23.20
CA MET A 186 22.03 -0.40 -22.88
C MET A 186 22.26 -1.35 -24.06
N ASN A 187 23.53 -1.60 -24.38
CA ASN A 187 23.94 -2.41 -25.52
C ASN A 187 23.84 -3.91 -25.20
N THR A 188 24.41 -4.34 -24.08
CA THR A 188 24.54 -5.74 -23.67
C THR A 188 23.36 -6.24 -22.82
N GLU A 189 23.15 -7.55 -22.79
CA GLU A 189 22.07 -8.16 -21.98
C GLU A 189 22.36 -7.99 -20.48
N SER A 190 23.59 -8.25 -20.04
CA SER A 190 23.99 -8.09 -18.63
C SER A 190 23.81 -6.65 -18.16
N ALA A 191 24.12 -5.65 -18.99
CA ALA A 191 23.91 -4.25 -18.65
C ALA A 191 22.43 -3.89 -18.57
N ARG A 192 21.59 -4.40 -19.48
CA ARG A 192 20.14 -4.16 -19.45
C ARG A 192 19.51 -4.69 -18.16
N LEU A 193 19.91 -5.88 -17.72
CA LEU A 193 19.46 -6.46 -16.45
C LEU A 193 19.86 -5.60 -15.23
N LEU A 194 21.11 -5.13 -15.18
CA LEU A 194 21.57 -4.25 -14.10
C LEU A 194 20.91 -2.86 -14.15
N ALA A 195 20.61 -2.35 -15.35
CA ALA A 195 19.96 -1.07 -15.54
C ALA A 195 18.52 -1.08 -15.04
N GLU A 196 17.81 -2.21 -15.11
CA GLU A 196 16.43 -2.35 -14.62
C GLU A 196 16.30 -1.95 -13.15
N GLY A 197 17.08 -2.57 -12.26
CA GLY A 197 17.00 -2.28 -10.82
C GLY A 197 17.43 -0.84 -10.49
N LYS A 198 18.39 -0.30 -11.25
CA LYS A 198 18.81 1.10 -11.11
C LYS A 198 17.74 2.08 -11.60
N HIS A 199 17.04 1.76 -12.69
CA HIS A 199 15.92 2.54 -13.22
C HIS A 199 14.77 2.60 -12.23
N GLN A 200 14.39 1.48 -11.64
CA GLN A 200 13.36 1.42 -10.58
C GLN A 200 13.71 2.33 -9.39
N SER A 201 14.99 2.43 -9.03
CA SER A 201 15.45 3.35 -7.97
C SER A 201 15.27 4.82 -8.37
N LEU A 202 15.44 5.17 -9.65
CA LEU A 202 15.17 6.52 -10.16
C LEU A 202 13.67 6.83 -10.07
N GLU A 203 12.81 5.92 -10.55
CA GLU A 203 11.36 6.10 -10.50
C GLU A 203 10.84 6.25 -9.06
N LEU A 204 11.34 5.44 -8.13
CA LEU A 204 11.00 5.56 -6.72
C LEU A 204 11.43 6.92 -6.14
N PHE A 205 12.65 7.37 -6.45
CA PHE A 205 13.12 8.68 -6.03
C PHE A 205 12.23 9.81 -6.59
N LEU A 206 11.86 9.74 -7.87
CA LEU A 206 10.96 10.72 -8.51
C LEU A 206 9.59 10.77 -7.81
N GLN A 207 9.02 9.62 -7.51
CA GLN A 207 7.73 9.52 -6.79
C GLN A 207 7.81 10.09 -5.38
N LEU A 208 8.89 9.81 -4.64
CA LEU A 208 9.11 10.36 -3.30
C LEU A 208 9.31 11.88 -3.35
N PHE A 209 10.15 12.35 -4.28
CA PHE A 209 10.39 13.78 -4.48
C PHE A 209 9.09 14.52 -4.80
N ASP A 210 8.27 14.00 -5.71
CA ASP A 210 6.99 14.61 -6.09
C ASP A 210 5.98 14.60 -4.94
N LYS A 211 5.95 13.53 -4.12
CA LYS A 211 5.11 13.47 -2.91
C LYS A 211 5.54 14.51 -1.87
N GLU A 212 6.85 14.64 -1.63
CA GLU A 212 7.39 15.65 -0.71
C GLU A 212 7.14 17.07 -1.24
N TRP A 213 7.28 17.27 -2.55
CA TRP A 213 6.95 18.53 -3.22
C TRP A 213 5.47 18.87 -3.03
N ALA A 214 4.56 17.92 -3.19
CA ALA A 214 3.12 18.10 -2.97
C ALA A 214 2.78 18.52 -1.54
N MET A 215 3.51 18.01 -0.54
CA MET A 215 3.25 18.35 0.87
C MET A 215 3.51 19.82 1.20
N GLY A 216 4.47 20.45 0.51
CA GLY A 216 4.86 21.85 0.74
C GLY A 216 4.31 22.83 -0.29
N ASN A 217 3.42 22.39 -1.19
CA ASN A 217 3.03 23.17 -2.35
C ASN A 217 1.51 23.29 -2.52
N GLU A 218 1.00 24.49 -2.28
CA GLU A 218 -0.41 24.86 -2.45
C GLU A 218 -0.84 24.95 -3.92
N ALA A 219 0.11 24.99 -4.86
CA ALA A 219 -0.10 25.02 -6.31
C ALA A 219 0.41 23.73 -7.00
N TYR A 220 0.45 22.60 -6.29
CA TYR A 220 1.01 21.34 -6.78
C TYR A 220 0.46 20.91 -8.16
N LEU A 221 -0.83 21.08 -8.45
CA LEU A 221 -1.37 20.71 -9.78
C LEU A 221 -0.67 21.43 -10.95
N HIS A 222 -0.25 22.68 -10.72
CA HIS A 222 0.45 23.50 -11.71
C HIS A 222 1.97 23.32 -11.62
N GLU A 223 2.46 22.96 -10.44
CA GLU A 223 3.88 22.95 -10.11
C GLU A 223 4.48 21.55 -9.89
N SER A 224 3.75 20.48 -10.21
CA SER A 224 4.24 19.12 -10.02
C SER A 224 5.34 18.78 -11.05
N PRO A 225 6.49 18.22 -10.60
CA PRO A 225 7.52 17.72 -11.52
C PRO A 225 7.01 16.58 -12.41
N MET A 226 5.98 15.86 -11.98
CA MET A 226 5.35 14.77 -12.72
C MET A 226 4.16 15.23 -13.58
N HIS A 227 3.35 16.18 -13.11
CA HIS A 227 2.03 16.48 -13.73
C HIS A 227 1.93 17.80 -14.51
N ARG A 228 2.98 18.64 -14.55
CA ARG A 228 3.22 19.82 -15.43
C ARG A 228 2.00 20.43 -16.18
N GLY A 229 0.96 20.84 -15.46
CA GLY A 229 -0.22 21.52 -16.01
C GLY A 229 -1.09 20.68 -16.98
N ASN A 230 -0.84 19.38 -17.11
CA ASN A 230 -1.59 18.49 -18.02
C ASN A 230 -2.66 17.68 -17.29
N VAL A 231 -3.11 18.14 -16.12
CA VAL A 231 -4.12 17.44 -15.32
C VAL A 231 -5.50 17.70 -15.93
N SER A 232 -6.03 16.69 -16.62
CA SER A 232 -7.37 16.70 -17.22
C SER A 232 -8.46 16.28 -16.24
N ARG A 233 -8.12 15.48 -15.23
CA ARG A 233 -9.05 14.97 -14.21
C ARG A 233 -8.29 14.49 -12.98
N VAL A 234 -8.91 14.66 -11.81
CA VAL A 234 -8.43 14.09 -10.55
C VAL A 234 -9.38 13.00 -10.08
N HIS A 235 -8.83 11.81 -9.80
CA HIS A 235 -9.51 10.71 -9.16
C HIS A 235 -9.28 10.80 -7.65
N ILE A 236 -10.35 10.91 -6.88
CA ILE A 236 -10.28 11.06 -5.43
C ILE A 236 -10.65 9.75 -4.76
N ALA A 237 -9.76 9.23 -3.94
CA ALA A 237 -9.98 8.06 -3.11
C ALA A 237 -9.80 8.40 -1.62
N PHE A 238 -10.50 7.69 -0.74
CA PHE A 238 -10.47 7.93 0.71
C PHE A 238 -9.61 6.93 1.48
N ASP A 239 -8.84 6.10 0.77
CA ASP A 239 -7.92 5.13 1.34
C ASP A 239 -6.75 4.82 0.39
N ASP A 240 -5.63 4.35 0.95
CA ASP A 240 -4.41 4.07 0.19
C ASP A 240 -4.53 2.84 -0.74
N SER A 241 -5.40 1.88 -0.44
CA SER A 241 -5.59 0.66 -1.25
C SER A 241 -6.25 0.99 -2.58
N THR A 242 -7.35 1.73 -2.52
CA THR A 242 -8.05 2.26 -3.69
C THR A 242 -7.12 3.19 -4.48
N ALA A 243 -6.46 4.13 -3.81
CA ALA A 243 -5.57 5.08 -4.48
C ALA A 243 -4.40 4.37 -5.18
N GLY A 244 -3.77 3.39 -4.54
CA GLY A 244 -2.68 2.60 -5.12
C GLY A 244 -3.13 1.85 -6.37
N SER A 245 -4.30 1.20 -6.30
CA SER A 245 -4.87 0.47 -7.43
C SER A 245 -5.22 1.39 -8.60
N LEU A 246 -5.84 2.54 -8.33
CA LEU A 246 -6.13 3.56 -9.34
C LEU A 246 -4.85 4.12 -9.97
N LYS A 247 -3.79 4.38 -9.19
CA LYS A 247 -2.50 4.87 -9.71
C LYS A 247 -1.87 3.89 -10.69
N MET A 248 -1.97 2.59 -10.40
CA MET A 248 -1.49 1.56 -11.33
C MET A 248 -2.34 1.46 -12.59
N MET A 249 -3.66 1.51 -12.44
CA MET A 249 -4.63 1.46 -13.53
C MET A 249 -4.48 2.64 -14.51
N LEU A 250 -4.25 3.84 -13.98
CA LEU A 250 -4.19 5.09 -14.73
C LEU A 250 -2.79 5.42 -15.30
N ARG A 251 -1.81 4.53 -15.19
CA ARG A 251 -0.45 4.76 -15.72
C ARG A 251 -0.42 5.10 -17.21
N SER A 252 -1.39 4.60 -17.99
CA SER A 252 -1.52 4.88 -19.42
C SER A 252 -2.18 6.22 -19.73
N LYS A 253 -2.68 6.93 -18.72
CA LYS A 253 -3.40 8.20 -18.82
C LYS A 253 -2.68 9.30 -18.04
N PRO A 254 -1.62 9.92 -18.61
CA PRO A 254 -0.77 10.87 -17.88
C PRO A 254 -1.48 12.14 -17.41
N GLY A 255 -2.66 12.45 -17.96
CA GLY A 255 -3.49 13.59 -17.51
C GLY A 255 -4.55 13.23 -16.46
N GLU A 256 -4.67 11.99 -16.04
CA GLU A 256 -5.57 11.57 -14.95
C GLU A 256 -4.72 11.25 -13.71
N ILE A 257 -4.85 12.04 -12.65
CA ILE A 257 -4.06 11.86 -11.41
C ILE A 257 -4.92 11.29 -10.29
N VAL A 258 -4.28 10.69 -9.28
CA VAL A 258 -4.99 10.14 -8.12
C VAL A 258 -4.57 10.86 -6.85
N VAL A 259 -5.56 11.40 -6.14
CA VAL A 259 -5.41 12.06 -4.85
C VAL A 259 -6.02 11.18 -3.77
N THR A 260 -5.26 10.94 -2.71
CA THR A 260 -5.74 10.24 -1.52
C THR A 260 -6.12 11.24 -0.44
N LEU A 261 -7.39 11.28 -0.05
CA LEU A 261 -7.91 12.03 1.10
C LEU A 261 -8.28 11.07 2.24
N GLY A 262 -7.32 10.26 2.67
CA GLY A 262 -7.55 9.29 3.75
C GLY A 262 -7.59 9.95 5.13
N ASP A 263 -8.60 9.60 5.93
CA ASP A 263 -8.68 9.91 7.36
C ASP A 263 -9.67 8.93 8.02
N ASP A 264 -9.43 8.57 9.28
CA ASP A 264 -10.38 7.78 10.05
C ASP A 264 -11.41 8.73 10.67
N LEU A 265 -12.42 9.03 9.87
CA LEU A 265 -13.57 9.83 10.28
C LEU A 265 -14.65 8.97 10.96
N MET A 266 -14.54 7.64 10.88
CA MET A 266 -15.49 6.73 11.51
C MET A 266 -15.35 6.76 13.02
N VAL A 267 -14.13 6.89 13.53
CA VAL A 267 -13.81 6.77 14.96
C VAL A 267 -13.26 8.08 15.55
N GLY A 268 -13.69 8.40 16.76
CA GLY A 268 -13.20 9.54 17.55
C GLY A 268 -13.88 10.87 17.19
N PRO A 269 -13.42 11.99 17.77
CA PRO A 269 -13.91 13.31 17.41
C PRO A 269 -13.67 13.62 15.93
N LEU A 270 -14.58 14.36 15.30
CA LEU A 270 -14.41 14.79 13.91
C LEU A 270 -13.63 16.11 13.84
N PRO A 271 -12.86 16.33 12.76
CA PRO A 271 -12.18 17.60 12.53
C PRO A 271 -13.21 18.70 12.25
N LYS A 272 -13.12 19.82 13.00
CA LYS A 272 -13.84 21.05 12.68
C LYS A 272 -12.88 21.97 11.94
N ASP A 273 -13.13 22.18 10.66
CA ASP A 273 -12.18 22.87 9.79
C ASP A 273 -12.02 24.37 10.16
N GLU A 274 -13.01 24.98 10.82
CA GLU A 274 -12.92 26.35 11.38
C GLU A 274 -11.86 26.51 12.48
N ASP A 275 -11.62 25.44 13.26
CA ASP A 275 -10.60 25.39 14.31
C ASP A 275 -9.86 24.05 14.22
N PHE A 276 -9.19 23.88 13.08
CA PHE A 276 -8.52 22.62 12.75
C PHE A 276 -7.42 22.27 13.76
N SER A 277 -6.65 23.27 14.21
CA SER A 277 -5.55 23.07 15.16
C SER A 277 -6.04 22.49 16.49
N ARG A 278 -7.10 23.05 17.06
CA ARG A 278 -7.70 22.54 18.29
C ARG A 278 -8.35 21.18 18.07
N SER A 279 -9.04 21.01 16.95
CA SER A 279 -9.67 19.73 16.59
C SER A 279 -8.63 18.61 16.48
N PHE A 280 -7.47 18.89 15.88
CA PHE A 280 -6.36 17.95 15.77
C PHE A 280 -5.84 17.52 17.15
N VAL A 281 -5.65 18.47 18.09
CA VAL A 281 -5.22 18.18 19.46
C VAL A 281 -6.24 17.30 20.18
N ILE A 282 -7.53 17.65 20.11
CA ILE A 282 -8.62 16.88 20.73
C ILE A 282 -8.68 15.45 20.19
N ARG A 283 -8.55 15.28 18.87
CA ARG A 283 -8.51 13.95 18.22
C ARG A 283 -7.29 13.16 18.69
N ASN A 284 -6.11 13.77 18.69
CA ASN A 284 -4.88 13.13 19.14
C ASN A 284 -5.00 12.63 20.59
N GLU A 285 -5.46 13.48 21.49
CA GLU A 285 -5.66 13.13 22.90
C GLU A 285 -6.69 12.00 23.06
N TRP A 286 -7.78 12.03 22.30
CA TRP A 286 -8.79 10.98 22.33
C TRP A 286 -8.20 9.61 21.98
N PHE A 287 -7.40 9.52 20.91
CA PHE A 287 -6.74 8.28 20.51
C PHE A 287 -5.67 7.85 21.52
N MET A 288 -4.81 8.76 21.99
CA MET A 288 -3.78 8.46 23.00
C MET A 288 -4.36 7.91 24.31
N GLN A 289 -5.54 8.36 24.71
CA GLN A 289 -6.22 7.87 25.91
C GLN A 289 -6.84 6.48 25.75
N ARG A 290 -7.14 6.06 24.50
CA ARG A 290 -7.94 4.87 24.22
C ARG A 290 -7.12 3.74 23.64
N TYR A 291 -6.15 4.04 22.79
CA TYR A 291 -5.35 3.05 22.08
C TYR A 291 -4.09 2.70 22.86
N SER A 292 -3.50 1.53 22.59
CA SER A 292 -2.17 1.20 23.11
C SER A 292 -1.13 2.16 22.53
N ILE A 293 0.01 2.33 23.22
CA ILE A 293 1.06 3.28 22.83
C ILE A 293 1.46 3.11 21.35
N GLY A 294 1.74 1.86 20.93
CA GLY A 294 2.13 1.58 19.54
C GLY A 294 1.05 1.97 18.53
N HIS A 295 -0.22 1.61 18.80
CA HIS A 295 -1.32 2.00 17.93
C HIS A 295 -1.53 3.52 17.92
N ALA A 296 -1.41 4.18 19.07
CA ALA A 296 -1.62 5.62 19.18
C ALA A 296 -0.54 6.42 18.40
N ASP A 297 0.72 5.98 18.43
CA ASP A 297 1.80 6.60 17.65
C ASP A 297 1.56 6.44 16.13
N ASP A 298 1.21 5.24 15.68
CA ASP A 298 0.85 4.98 14.27
C ASP A 298 -0.36 5.84 13.85
N ARG A 299 -1.37 5.96 14.73
CA ARG A 299 -2.54 6.79 14.48
C ARG A 299 -2.20 8.27 14.39
N LYS A 300 -1.30 8.77 15.24
CA LYS A 300 -0.85 10.16 15.21
C LYS A 300 -0.13 10.47 13.89
N LEU A 301 0.73 9.58 13.41
CA LEU A 301 1.39 9.75 12.11
C LEU A 301 0.37 9.79 10.96
N GLY A 302 -0.57 8.84 10.93
CA GLY A 302 -1.63 8.81 9.92
C GLY A 302 -2.50 10.07 9.95
N MET A 303 -2.83 10.57 11.15
CA MET A 303 -3.62 11.79 11.31
C MET A 303 -2.84 13.05 10.86
N LEU A 304 -1.52 13.11 11.07
CA LEU A 304 -0.68 14.19 10.52
C LEU A 304 -0.68 14.17 9.00
N GLN A 305 -0.51 13.00 8.39
CA GLN A 305 -0.54 12.85 6.92
C GLN A 305 -1.91 13.25 6.35
N ALA A 306 -2.99 12.80 6.98
CA ALA A 306 -4.35 13.22 6.66
C ALA A 306 -4.50 14.74 6.77
N ALA A 307 -4.02 15.35 7.85
CA ALA A 307 -4.09 16.79 8.05
C ALA A 307 -3.44 17.57 6.90
N PHE A 308 -2.23 17.18 6.48
CA PHE A 308 -1.59 17.80 5.30
C PHE A 308 -2.48 17.68 4.07
N ALA A 309 -2.96 16.47 3.74
CA ALA A 309 -3.77 16.25 2.55
C ALA A 309 -5.07 17.07 2.57
N TRP A 310 -5.79 17.08 3.71
CA TRP A 310 -7.06 17.78 3.85
C TRP A 310 -6.91 19.31 3.93
N LEU A 311 -5.74 19.83 4.29
CA LEU A 311 -5.48 21.27 4.30
C LEU A 311 -4.98 21.80 2.94
N THR A 312 -4.35 20.96 2.12
CA THR A 312 -3.74 21.41 0.85
C THR A 312 -4.55 21.11 -0.40
N TRP A 313 -5.17 19.93 -0.48
CA TRP A 313 -5.82 19.49 -1.71
C TRP A 313 -7.14 20.19 -2.03
N PRO A 314 -8.06 20.45 -1.07
CA PRO A 314 -9.38 20.96 -1.40
C PRO A 314 -9.36 22.24 -2.24
N GLU A 315 -8.45 23.18 -1.97
CA GLU A 315 -8.35 24.41 -2.75
C GLU A 315 -8.00 24.14 -4.22
N GLN A 316 -6.98 23.31 -4.46
CA GLN A 316 -6.53 22.94 -5.80
C GLN A 316 -7.56 22.14 -6.58
N LEU A 317 -8.31 21.27 -5.89
CA LEU A 317 -9.33 20.45 -6.51
C LEU A 317 -10.46 21.29 -7.12
N ARG A 318 -10.72 22.51 -6.65
CA ARG A 318 -11.76 23.40 -7.19
C ARG A 318 -11.55 23.80 -8.64
N GLU A 319 -10.33 23.72 -9.14
CA GLU A 319 -9.95 24.18 -10.48
C GLU A 319 -10.01 23.07 -11.54
N VAL A 320 -10.24 21.81 -11.14
CA VAL A 320 -10.08 20.64 -12.01
C VAL A 320 -11.26 19.66 -11.92
N PRO A 321 -11.64 18.99 -13.02
CA PRO A 321 -12.67 17.96 -12.97
C PRO A 321 -12.32 16.84 -11.98
N CYS A 322 -13.27 16.48 -11.12
CA CYS A 322 -13.07 15.51 -10.05
C CYS A 322 -13.96 14.27 -10.23
N LEU A 323 -13.37 13.08 -10.20
CA LEU A 323 -14.06 11.80 -10.12
C LEU A 323 -13.86 11.18 -8.74
N VAL A 324 -14.89 11.25 -7.90
CA VAL A 324 -14.85 10.78 -6.52
C VAL A 324 -15.25 9.32 -6.44
N TRP A 325 -14.38 8.48 -5.89
CA TRP A 325 -14.63 7.08 -5.63
C TRP A 325 -15.14 6.92 -4.21
N ALA A 326 -16.45 6.75 -4.08
CA ALA A 326 -17.10 6.53 -2.78
C ALA A 326 -18.15 5.44 -2.90
N GLY A 327 -17.82 4.27 -2.36
CA GLY A 327 -18.73 3.13 -2.22
C GLY A 327 -19.68 3.25 -1.02
N ASP A 328 -20.35 2.13 -0.73
CA ASP A 328 -21.32 1.97 0.35
C ASP A 328 -20.61 1.64 1.68
N SER A 329 -19.54 2.36 1.99
CA SER A 329 -18.81 2.24 3.25
C SER A 329 -18.89 3.55 4.05
N ALA A 330 -18.96 3.43 5.37
CA ALA A 330 -19.05 4.62 6.22
C ALA A 330 -17.82 5.54 6.07
N SER A 331 -16.62 4.97 5.93
CA SER A 331 -15.37 5.72 5.74
C SER A 331 -15.40 6.56 4.46
N GLU A 332 -15.75 5.96 3.32
CA GLU A 332 -15.82 6.66 2.03
C GLU A 332 -16.95 7.71 2.01
N GLN A 333 -18.10 7.37 2.60
CA GLN A 333 -19.26 8.27 2.68
C GLN A 333 -19.00 9.49 3.57
N LEU A 334 -18.21 9.33 4.64
CA LEU A 334 -17.74 10.45 5.48
C LEU A 334 -16.72 11.31 4.72
N GLY A 335 -15.78 10.69 4.02
CA GLY A 335 -14.80 11.38 3.16
C GLY A 335 -15.47 12.23 2.09
N LEU A 336 -16.46 11.67 1.38
CA LEU A 336 -17.25 12.38 0.37
C LEU A 336 -17.92 13.65 0.93
N ARG A 337 -18.58 13.52 2.09
CA ARG A 337 -19.28 14.63 2.76
C ARG A 337 -18.32 15.73 3.20
N ARG A 338 -17.19 15.34 3.82
CA ARG A 338 -16.15 16.29 4.23
C ARG A 338 -15.56 17.00 3.02
N LEU A 339 -15.19 16.29 1.96
CA LEU A 339 -14.69 16.87 0.72
C LEU A 339 -15.67 17.91 0.18
N LEU A 340 -16.93 17.54 -0.02
CA LEU A 340 -17.93 18.46 -0.57
C LEU A 340 -18.21 19.66 0.32
N SER A 341 -17.92 19.57 1.63
CA SER A 341 -17.96 20.73 2.54
C SER A 341 -16.81 21.71 2.33
N LEU A 342 -15.66 21.23 1.85
CA LEU A 342 -14.46 22.01 1.60
C LEU A 342 -14.35 22.52 0.16
N ILE A 343 -15.06 21.89 -0.79
CA ILE A 343 -15.16 22.35 -2.19
C ILE A 343 -16.62 22.67 -2.57
N PRO A 344 -17.24 23.69 -1.95
CA PRO A 344 -18.63 24.01 -2.23
C PRO A 344 -18.83 24.45 -3.68
N ASP A 345 -19.93 23.97 -4.27
CA ASP A 345 -20.44 24.39 -5.58
C ASP A 345 -19.45 24.15 -6.74
N HIS A 346 -18.71 23.05 -6.64
CA HIS A 346 -17.77 22.63 -7.67
C HIS A 346 -18.49 22.30 -8.98
N LEU A 347 -17.97 22.81 -10.11
CA LEU A 347 -18.64 22.76 -11.41
C LEU A 347 -18.65 21.37 -12.07
N ASP A 348 -17.59 20.57 -11.90
CA ASP A 348 -17.49 19.21 -12.47
C ASP A 348 -16.98 18.20 -11.44
N VAL A 349 -17.86 17.81 -10.49
CA VAL A 349 -17.65 16.65 -9.61
C VAL A 349 -18.58 15.54 -10.04
N ARG A 350 -18.03 14.34 -10.21
CA ARG A 350 -18.79 13.12 -10.50
C ARG A 350 -18.50 12.06 -9.45
N LEU A 351 -19.52 11.32 -9.08
CA LEU A 351 -19.45 10.23 -8.12
C LEU A 351 -19.45 8.88 -8.85
N VAL A 352 -18.55 8.00 -8.42
CA VAL A 352 -18.54 6.58 -8.81
C VAL A 352 -18.72 5.74 -7.56
N ASN A 353 -19.85 5.05 -7.48
CA ASN A 353 -20.12 4.07 -6.44
C ASN A 353 -19.84 2.65 -6.98
N ALA A 354 -18.59 2.21 -6.78
CA ALA A 354 -18.11 0.93 -7.31
C ALA A 354 -18.80 -0.27 -6.66
N THR A 355 -19.08 -0.21 -5.35
CA THR A 355 -19.72 -1.31 -4.61
C THR A 355 -21.16 -1.51 -5.04
N SER A 356 -21.94 -0.42 -5.17
CA SER A 356 -23.33 -0.47 -5.63
C SER A 356 -23.42 -1.01 -7.06
N PHE A 357 -22.52 -0.57 -7.94
CA PHE A 357 -22.45 -1.07 -9.31
C PHE A 357 -22.18 -2.58 -9.37
N LEU A 358 -21.18 -3.06 -8.65
CA LEU A 358 -20.82 -4.49 -8.66
C LEU A 358 -21.87 -5.35 -7.96
N HIS A 359 -22.52 -4.84 -6.91
CA HIS A 359 -23.62 -5.54 -6.25
C HIS A 359 -24.82 -5.73 -7.18
N LYS A 360 -25.14 -4.75 -8.04
CA LYS A 360 -26.16 -4.90 -9.09
C LYS A 360 -25.81 -5.99 -10.11
N GLN A 361 -24.52 -6.17 -10.41
CA GLN A 361 -24.06 -7.24 -11.33
C GLN A 361 -24.09 -8.62 -10.68
N ASN A 362 -23.74 -8.73 -9.40
CA ASN A 362 -23.77 -9.98 -8.65
C ASN A 362 -24.25 -9.75 -7.20
N PRO A 363 -25.55 -9.91 -6.93
CA PRO A 363 -26.12 -9.67 -5.60
C PRO A 363 -25.60 -10.60 -4.51
N ASN A 364 -25.00 -11.74 -4.87
CA ASN A 364 -24.46 -12.71 -3.91
C ASN A 364 -23.09 -12.31 -3.36
N ILE A 365 -22.45 -11.27 -3.92
CA ILE A 365 -21.17 -10.76 -3.43
C ILE A 365 -21.42 -9.38 -2.81
N SER A 366 -21.01 -9.25 -1.55
CA SER A 366 -20.99 -7.97 -0.84
C SER A 366 -19.55 -7.47 -0.74
N TYR A 367 -19.34 -6.20 -1.04
CA TYR A 367 -18.05 -5.51 -0.89
C TYR A 367 -18.17 -4.53 0.27
N ARG A 368 -17.19 -4.51 1.17
CA ARG A 368 -17.19 -3.60 2.34
C ARG A 368 -16.88 -2.15 1.98
N GLY A 369 -16.24 -1.92 0.83
CA GLY A 369 -15.88 -0.62 0.28
C GLY A 369 -15.04 -0.79 -0.98
N THR A 370 -14.69 0.33 -1.63
CA THR A 370 -13.87 0.30 -2.87
C THR A 370 -12.49 -0.30 -2.63
N PHE A 371 -11.97 -0.21 -1.40
CA PHE A 371 -10.65 -0.71 -1.00
C PHE A 371 -10.46 -2.23 -1.12
N GLU A 372 -11.54 -3.00 -1.28
CA GLU A 372 -11.51 -4.46 -1.51
C GLU A 372 -11.43 -4.84 -3.00
N LEU A 373 -11.54 -3.86 -3.90
CA LEU A 373 -11.62 -4.12 -5.32
C LEU A 373 -10.23 -4.27 -5.94
N ALA A 374 -10.05 -5.37 -6.66
CA ALA A 374 -8.88 -5.57 -7.50
C ALA A 374 -8.92 -4.65 -8.74
N MET A 375 -7.76 -4.45 -9.35
CA MET A 375 -7.57 -3.50 -10.45
C MET A 375 -8.47 -3.78 -11.66
N ASP A 376 -8.72 -5.05 -12.00
CA ASP A 376 -9.61 -5.47 -13.08
C ASP A 376 -11.06 -5.05 -12.81
N LYS A 377 -11.53 -5.17 -11.56
CA LYS A 377 -12.86 -4.71 -11.16
C LYS A 377 -12.97 -3.19 -11.19
N LEU A 378 -11.95 -2.47 -10.71
CA LEU A 378 -11.92 -1.01 -10.76
C LEU A 378 -11.92 -0.50 -12.20
N GLN A 379 -11.18 -1.15 -13.11
CA GLN A 379 -11.16 -0.82 -14.52
C GLN A 379 -12.54 -1.04 -15.15
N ASN A 380 -13.17 -2.19 -14.90
CA ASN A 380 -14.54 -2.46 -15.34
C ASN A 380 -15.52 -1.38 -14.84
N VAL A 381 -15.45 -1.00 -13.57
CA VAL A 381 -16.27 0.07 -13.00
C VAL A 381 -16.01 1.39 -13.70
N LEU A 382 -14.74 1.78 -13.90
CA LEU A 382 -14.40 3.03 -14.58
C LEU A 382 -14.97 3.10 -16.00
N ASP A 383 -14.94 1.98 -16.73
CA ASP A 383 -15.35 1.91 -18.14
C ASP A 383 -16.87 1.78 -18.33
N THR A 384 -17.57 1.18 -17.38
CA THR A 384 -18.97 0.75 -17.56
C THR A 384 -19.97 1.33 -16.57
N ALA A 385 -19.52 1.74 -15.38
CA ALA A 385 -20.42 2.35 -14.41
C ALA A 385 -20.77 3.78 -14.81
N GLU A 386 -21.97 4.21 -14.41
CA GLU A 386 -22.37 5.60 -14.56
C GLU A 386 -21.52 6.50 -13.64
N HIS A 387 -20.94 7.56 -14.21
CA HIS A 387 -20.24 8.60 -13.45
C HIS A 387 -21.24 9.70 -13.13
N VAL A 388 -21.92 9.59 -11.99
CA VAL A 388 -23.06 10.43 -11.63
C VAL A 388 -22.60 11.87 -11.37
N PRO A 389 -22.99 12.86 -12.19
CA PRO A 389 -22.65 14.25 -11.91
C PRO A 389 -23.39 14.75 -10.67
N LEU A 390 -22.68 15.38 -9.74
CA LEU A 390 -23.29 15.93 -8.53
C LEU A 390 -23.74 17.36 -8.79
N SER A 391 -25.06 17.59 -8.82
CA SER A 391 -25.61 18.93 -8.97
C SER A 391 -25.29 19.80 -7.76
N PRO A 392 -25.39 21.14 -7.86
CA PRO A 392 -25.24 22.03 -6.70
C PRO A 392 -26.19 21.66 -5.55
N GLN A 393 -27.38 21.15 -5.87
CA GLN A 393 -28.34 20.68 -4.86
C GLN A 393 -27.87 19.39 -4.16
N ASP A 394 -27.34 18.42 -4.91
CA ASP A 394 -26.79 17.19 -4.33
C ASP A 394 -25.60 17.51 -3.43
N GLN A 395 -24.68 18.36 -3.92
CA GLN A 395 -23.54 18.82 -3.14
C GLN A 395 -23.98 19.53 -1.86
N ALA A 396 -24.98 20.42 -1.93
CA ALA A 396 -25.54 21.07 -0.74
C ALA A 396 -26.14 20.06 0.25
N GLY A 397 -26.77 18.99 -0.24
CA GLY A 397 -27.26 17.88 0.58
C GLY A 397 -26.14 17.19 1.37
N TYR A 398 -25.05 16.82 0.70
CA TYR A 398 -23.87 16.24 1.38
C TYR A 398 -23.22 17.19 2.37
N ARG A 399 -23.15 18.49 2.07
CA ARG A 399 -22.64 19.52 2.99
C ARG A 399 -23.51 19.65 4.24
N ALA A 400 -24.83 19.69 4.07
CA ALA A 400 -25.76 19.74 5.19
C ALA A 400 -25.64 18.48 6.07
N ASP A 401 -25.46 17.32 5.45
CA ASP A 401 -25.28 16.06 6.16
C ASP A 401 -23.95 16.02 6.93
N TRP A 402 -22.87 16.57 6.37
CA TRP A 402 -21.61 16.76 7.11
C TRP A 402 -21.80 17.63 8.36
N GLN A 403 -22.49 18.76 8.21
CA GLN A 403 -22.77 19.67 9.33
C GLN A 403 -23.65 19.03 10.41
N ARG A 404 -24.63 18.20 10.02
CA ARG A 404 -25.40 17.38 10.97
C ARG A 404 -24.46 16.47 11.78
N ILE A 405 -23.64 15.68 11.11
CA ILE A 405 -22.75 14.70 11.76
C ILE A 405 -21.72 15.38 12.69
N LEU A 406 -21.21 16.55 12.32
CA LEU A 406 -20.30 17.35 13.17
C LEU A 406 -20.93 17.79 14.50
N ASN A 407 -22.25 17.93 14.53
CA ASN A 407 -23.02 18.39 15.69
C ASN A 407 -23.70 17.25 16.47
N GLU A 408 -23.58 16.00 16.00
CA GLU A 408 -24.08 14.84 16.70
C GLU A 408 -23.16 14.42 17.85
N GLU A 409 -23.76 14.01 18.97
CA GLU A 409 -23.02 13.45 20.09
C GLU A 409 -22.63 12.00 19.82
N GLY A 410 -21.33 11.71 19.88
CA GLY A 410 -20.78 10.37 19.78
C GLY A 410 -19.43 10.35 19.07
N ALA A 411 -18.78 9.18 19.13
CA ALA A 411 -17.42 8.99 18.63
C ALA A 411 -17.30 7.80 17.67
N LEU A 412 -18.43 7.24 17.21
CA LEU A 412 -18.44 6.19 16.20
C LEU A 412 -19.50 6.51 15.14
N ARG A 413 -19.17 6.37 13.86
CA ARG A 413 -20.10 6.51 12.74
C ARG A 413 -20.20 5.22 11.96
N VAL A 414 -21.43 4.81 11.69
CA VAL A 414 -21.75 3.61 10.92
C VAL A 414 -22.71 3.96 9.80
N LEU A 415 -22.64 3.20 8.71
CA LEU A 415 -23.57 3.30 7.60
C LEU A 415 -24.66 2.24 7.80
N GLN A 416 -25.90 2.65 7.97
CA GLN A 416 -27.06 1.76 8.10
C GLN A 416 -28.01 2.02 6.92
N GLY A 417 -28.06 1.07 5.98
CA GLY A 417 -28.65 1.32 4.66
C GLY A 417 -27.86 2.42 3.96
N GLU A 418 -28.54 3.49 3.53
CA GLU A 418 -27.90 4.65 2.89
C GLU A 418 -27.57 5.80 3.87
N LEU A 419 -27.90 5.65 5.16
CA LEU A 419 -27.81 6.72 6.14
C LEU A 419 -26.61 6.56 7.06
N LEU A 420 -25.77 7.60 7.14
CA LEU A 420 -24.72 7.72 8.15
C LEU A 420 -25.33 8.11 9.49
N ARG A 421 -25.05 7.30 10.52
CA ARG A 421 -25.50 7.52 11.89
C ARG A 421 -24.33 7.59 12.84
N THR A 422 -24.35 8.56 13.74
CA THR A 422 -23.49 8.58 14.91
C THR A 422 -24.07 7.65 15.97
N VAL A 423 -23.24 6.74 16.46
CA VAL A 423 -23.59 5.71 17.47
C VAL A 423 -22.60 5.76 18.64
N PRO A 424 -22.94 5.19 19.80
CA PRO A 424 -22.03 5.11 20.95
C PRO A 424 -20.78 4.28 20.65
N GLU A 425 -19.69 4.53 21.39
CA GLU A 425 -18.45 3.72 21.30
C GLU A 425 -18.69 2.24 21.64
N SER A 426 -19.73 1.96 22.44
CA SER A 426 -20.15 0.61 22.85
C SER A 426 -20.97 -0.15 21.79
N TYR A 427 -21.18 0.42 20.60
CA TYR A 427 -22.05 -0.17 19.57
C TYR A 427 -21.69 -1.63 19.23
N TYR A 428 -20.40 -1.97 19.22
CA TYR A 428 -19.92 -3.33 18.92
C TYR A 428 -19.61 -4.18 20.16
N ASP A 429 -19.95 -3.72 21.37
CA ASP A 429 -19.65 -4.47 22.60
C ASP A 429 -20.42 -5.79 22.65
N GLU A 430 -21.68 -5.82 22.16
CA GLU A 430 -22.47 -7.06 22.06
C GLU A 430 -21.79 -8.08 21.13
N ASP A 431 -21.32 -7.64 19.96
CA ASP A 431 -20.62 -8.51 18.99
C ASP A 431 -19.31 -9.07 19.57
N ILE A 432 -18.56 -8.25 20.32
CA ILE A 432 -17.32 -8.66 20.98
C ILE A 432 -17.60 -9.75 22.02
N LEU A 433 -18.63 -9.58 22.85
CA LEU A 433 -19.01 -10.56 23.87
C LEU A 433 -19.53 -11.85 23.25
N GLN A 434 -20.30 -11.77 22.16
CA GLN A 434 -20.75 -12.94 21.40
C GLN A 434 -19.57 -13.70 20.78
N ALA A 435 -18.59 -13.00 20.22
CA ALA A 435 -17.39 -13.62 19.67
C ALA A 435 -16.55 -14.31 20.76
N ALA A 436 -16.41 -13.68 21.93
CA ALA A 436 -15.76 -14.30 23.07
C ALA A 436 -16.46 -15.60 23.49
N TYR A 437 -17.79 -15.57 23.62
CA TYR A 437 -18.61 -16.75 23.94
C TYR A 437 -18.40 -17.89 22.93
N ARG A 438 -18.56 -17.62 21.63
CA ARG A 438 -18.43 -18.64 20.58
C ARG A 438 -17.05 -19.30 20.58
N LEU A 439 -16.00 -18.51 20.78
CA LEU A 439 -14.63 -19.03 20.83
C LEU A 439 -14.35 -19.85 22.09
N GLU A 440 -14.97 -19.50 23.22
CA GLU A 440 -14.92 -20.31 24.44
C GLU A 440 -15.64 -21.64 24.26
N ALA A 441 -16.86 -21.62 23.69
CA ALA A 441 -17.65 -22.82 23.43
C ALA A 441 -16.89 -23.81 22.53
N ARG A 442 -16.21 -23.32 21.49
CA ARG A 442 -15.48 -24.18 20.52
C ARG A 442 -14.11 -24.64 21.01
N HIS A 443 -13.42 -23.83 21.82
CA HIS A 443 -11.99 -24.03 22.06
C HIS A 443 -11.58 -23.97 23.54
N GLY A 444 -12.52 -23.83 24.48
CA GLY A 444 -12.28 -23.68 25.92
C GLY A 444 -11.96 -22.24 26.35
N PHE A 445 -11.76 -22.02 27.65
CA PHE A 445 -11.53 -20.70 28.23
C PHE A 445 -10.24 -20.01 27.77
N PHE A 446 -10.15 -18.69 28.02
CA PHE A 446 -9.00 -17.83 27.75
C PHE A 446 -8.47 -17.88 26.31
N LYS A 447 -9.02 -17.02 25.46
CA LYS A 447 -8.59 -16.87 24.06
C LYS A 447 -7.77 -15.63 23.87
N LYS A 448 -6.72 -15.73 23.03
CA LYS A 448 -5.92 -14.56 22.65
C LYS A 448 -6.85 -13.45 22.15
N SER A 449 -6.66 -12.22 22.63
CA SER A 449 -7.51 -11.08 22.25
C SER A 449 -7.56 -10.90 20.73
N ALA A 450 -6.42 -11.07 20.05
CA ALA A 450 -6.34 -11.08 18.59
C ALA A 450 -7.29 -12.09 17.88
N ARG A 451 -7.62 -13.22 18.52
CA ARG A 451 -8.59 -14.19 17.96
C ARG A 451 -10.02 -13.72 18.11
N ILE A 452 -10.35 -13.06 19.22
CA ILE A 452 -11.68 -12.46 19.41
C ILE A 452 -11.86 -11.31 18.44
N ILE A 453 -10.87 -10.42 18.32
CA ILE A 453 -10.88 -9.32 17.35
C ILE A 453 -11.05 -9.89 15.92
N GLY A 454 -10.32 -10.95 15.59
CA GLY A 454 -10.45 -11.62 14.29
C GLY A 454 -11.83 -12.26 14.06
N GLU A 455 -12.44 -12.89 15.07
CA GLU A 455 -13.79 -13.45 14.98
C GLU A 455 -14.84 -12.35 14.83
N VAL A 456 -14.72 -11.24 15.57
CA VAL A 456 -15.57 -10.06 15.45
C VAL A 456 -15.50 -9.53 14.02
N ILE A 457 -14.30 -9.21 13.54
CA ILE A 457 -14.08 -8.69 12.17
C ILE A 457 -14.52 -9.71 11.10
N GLY A 458 -14.31 -11.00 11.33
CA GLY A 458 -14.60 -12.06 10.38
C GLY A 458 -16.07 -12.47 10.30
N MET A 459 -16.85 -12.27 11.36
CA MET A 459 -18.27 -12.63 11.41
C MET A 459 -19.21 -11.48 11.08
N GLY A 460 -18.75 -10.23 11.18
CA GLY A 460 -19.58 -9.07 10.92
C GLY A 460 -19.28 -8.36 9.60
N ILE A 461 -20.24 -7.52 9.19
CA ILE A 461 -20.04 -6.42 8.23
C ILE A 461 -19.32 -5.27 8.97
N LEU A 462 -18.19 -5.59 9.60
CA LEU A 462 -17.46 -4.67 10.46
C LEU A 462 -16.44 -3.90 9.63
N ASN A 463 -16.65 -2.58 9.57
CA ASN A 463 -15.82 -1.64 8.82
C ASN A 463 -14.93 -0.78 9.73
N VAL A 464 -14.69 -1.21 10.98
CA VAL A 464 -13.81 -0.52 11.94
C VAL A 464 -12.46 -1.23 12.07
N SER A 465 -11.44 -0.50 12.50
CA SER A 465 -10.09 -1.03 12.68
C SER A 465 -10.02 -2.05 13.84
N ASP A 466 -9.08 -2.99 13.72
CA ASP A 466 -8.70 -3.92 14.78
C ASP A 466 -8.33 -3.20 16.09
N SER A 467 -7.66 -2.05 15.97
CA SER A 467 -7.23 -1.19 17.07
C SER A 467 -8.43 -0.62 17.85
N PHE A 468 -9.53 -0.29 17.16
CA PHE A 468 -10.76 0.14 17.82
C PHE A 468 -11.43 -0.99 18.60
N ILE A 469 -11.53 -2.19 18.01
CA ILE A 469 -12.09 -3.37 18.69
C ILE A 469 -11.21 -3.78 19.88
N GLU A 470 -9.88 -3.73 19.74
CA GLU A 470 -8.93 -3.97 20.81
C GLU A 470 -9.13 -3.01 21.99
N TYR A 471 -9.33 -1.72 21.70
CA TYR A 471 -9.71 -0.74 22.70
C TYR A 471 -11.01 -1.13 23.44
N ARG A 472 -12.05 -1.53 22.70
CA ARG A 472 -13.31 -1.97 23.31
C ARG A 472 -13.16 -3.23 24.15
N VAL A 473 -12.35 -4.20 23.74
CA VAL A 473 -12.01 -5.39 24.54
C VAL A 473 -11.37 -4.97 25.87
N ARG A 474 -10.36 -4.08 25.85
CA ARG A 474 -9.74 -3.55 27.08
C ARG A 474 -10.74 -2.80 27.97
N HIS A 475 -11.67 -2.07 27.36
CA HIS A 475 -12.73 -1.41 28.10
C HIS A 475 -13.68 -2.40 28.79
N LEU A 476 -14.09 -3.47 28.10
CA LEU A 476 -14.92 -4.53 28.66
C LEU A 476 -14.22 -5.29 29.79
N ILE A 477 -12.90 -5.45 29.72
CA ILE A 477 -12.09 -5.95 30.85
C ILE A 477 -12.20 -4.99 32.04
N GLN A 478 -11.97 -3.70 31.83
CA GLN A 478 -12.04 -2.68 32.88
C GLN A 478 -13.43 -2.63 33.54
N LYS A 479 -14.49 -2.86 32.76
CA LYS A 479 -15.89 -2.90 33.23
C LYS A 479 -16.30 -4.23 33.88
N GLY A 480 -15.40 -5.22 33.91
CA GLY A 480 -15.62 -6.52 34.53
C GLY A 480 -16.48 -7.48 33.72
N ALA A 481 -16.74 -7.19 32.44
CA ALA A 481 -17.43 -8.10 31.53
C ALA A 481 -16.51 -9.21 31.01
N LEU A 482 -15.21 -8.93 30.93
CA LEU A 482 -14.16 -9.87 30.54
C LEU A 482 -13.09 -9.95 31.64
N THR A 483 -12.55 -11.15 31.87
CA THR A 483 -11.31 -11.37 32.63
C THR A 483 -10.15 -11.59 31.67
N TYR A 484 -8.91 -11.40 32.12
CA TYR A 484 -7.74 -11.53 31.26
C TYR A 484 -6.52 -12.15 31.96
N ASN A 485 -5.62 -12.68 31.14
CA ASN A 485 -4.29 -13.13 31.53
C ASN A 485 -3.25 -12.57 30.55
N GLY A 486 -2.12 -12.09 31.06
CA GLY A 486 -1.03 -11.48 30.28
C GLY A 486 -0.99 -9.96 30.39
N GLU A 487 -0.32 -9.32 29.43
CA GLU A 487 -0.10 -7.87 29.43
C GLU A 487 -1.01 -7.15 28.43
N LEU A 488 -1.68 -6.08 28.85
CA LEU A 488 -2.59 -5.28 28.03
C LEU A 488 -1.88 -4.30 27.08
N THR A 489 -0.60 -4.53 26.78
CA THR A 489 0.22 -3.66 25.93
C THR A 489 -0.10 -3.82 24.45
N ALA A 490 -0.54 -5.01 24.02
CA ALA A 490 -0.99 -5.29 22.65
C ALA A 490 -1.92 -6.51 22.60
N MET A 491 -2.83 -6.58 21.63
CA MET A 491 -3.81 -7.69 21.48
C MET A 491 -3.22 -9.11 21.42
N ARG A 492 -1.92 -9.26 21.11
CA ARG A 492 -1.23 -10.56 21.07
C ARG A 492 -0.71 -11.00 22.44
N ASN A 493 -0.58 -10.06 23.37
CA ASN A 493 0.10 -10.23 24.65
C ASN A 493 -0.83 -10.69 25.77
N TYR A 494 -2.15 -10.62 25.56
CA TYR A 494 -3.13 -11.09 26.53
C TYR A 494 -4.18 -12.02 25.91
N SER A 495 -4.73 -12.88 26.76
CA SER A 495 -5.90 -13.69 26.49
C SER A 495 -7.04 -13.23 27.38
N VAL A 496 -8.27 -13.30 26.91
CA VAL A 496 -9.47 -12.93 27.66
C VAL A 496 -10.46 -14.08 27.74
N SER A 497 -11.28 -14.05 28.77
CA SER A 497 -12.40 -14.95 28.99
C SER A 497 -13.62 -14.16 29.47
N LEU A 498 -14.82 -14.69 29.27
CA LEU A 498 -16.01 -14.18 29.93
C LEU A 498 -15.87 -14.37 31.45
N VAL A 499 -16.34 -13.37 32.22
CA VAL A 499 -16.38 -13.49 33.67
C VAL A 499 -17.56 -14.38 34.07
N ASP A 500 -17.30 -15.47 34.78
CA ASP A 500 -18.32 -16.16 35.57
C ASP A 500 -18.57 -15.32 36.83
N ALA A 501 -19.69 -14.61 36.85
CA ALA A 501 -19.97 -13.63 37.89
C ALA A 501 -20.11 -14.30 39.26
N SER A 502 -19.18 -14.01 40.16
CA SER A 502 -19.14 -14.51 41.54
C SER A 502 -19.76 -13.53 42.55
N ALA A 503 -20.27 -12.38 42.10
CA ALA A 503 -20.85 -11.32 42.93
C ALA A 503 -22.38 -11.22 42.73
N PRO A 504 -23.16 -10.72 43.71
CA PRO A 504 -24.62 -10.53 43.58
C PRO A 504 -24.99 -9.54 42.44
N GLU A 505 -26.04 -9.86 41.67
CA GLU A 505 -26.47 -9.11 40.47
C GLU A 505 -26.81 -7.63 40.69
N GLU A 506 -27.21 -7.30 41.92
CA GLU A 506 -27.53 -5.95 42.36
C GLU A 506 -26.34 -4.98 42.26
N GLN A 507 -25.11 -5.53 42.23
CA GLN A 507 -23.86 -4.76 42.18
C GLN A 507 -23.21 -4.76 40.78
N TRP A 508 -23.84 -5.37 39.78
CA TRP A 508 -23.25 -5.52 38.46
C TRP A 508 -23.28 -4.23 37.63
N SER A 509 -22.23 -4.01 36.85
CA SER A 509 -22.20 -2.99 35.80
C SER A 509 -23.16 -3.31 34.65
N ASN A 510 -23.52 -2.31 33.85
CA ASN A 510 -24.33 -2.52 32.65
C ASN A 510 -23.66 -3.52 31.68
N GLU A 511 -22.33 -3.47 31.57
CA GLU A 511 -21.55 -4.36 30.73
C GLU A 511 -21.53 -5.81 31.24
N GLN A 512 -21.53 -6.02 32.56
CA GLN A 512 -21.69 -7.35 33.16
C GLN A 512 -23.07 -7.95 32.89
N ARG A 513 -24.13 -7.13 33.00
CA ARG A 513 -25.49 -7.54 32.64
C ARG A 513 -25.59 -7.86 31.14
N LEU A 514 -24.99 -7.05 30.27
CA LEU A 514 -24.92 -7.31 28.83
C LEU A 514 -24.22 -8.66 28.55
N ALA A 515 -23.07 -8.93 29.18
CA ALA A 515 -22.35 -10.20 29.01
C ALA A 515 -23.21 -11.42 29.40
N LYS A 516 -23.98 -11.33 30.48
CA LYS A 516 -24.94 -12.38 30.87
C LYS A 516 -26.07 -12.55 29.86
N VAL A 517 -26.69 -11.45 29.41
CA VAL A 517 -27.76 -11.49 28.39
C VAL A 517 -27.24 -12.09 27.09
N VAL A 518 -26.03 -11.73 26.67
CA VAL A 518 -25.38 -12.28 25.48
C VAL A 518 -25.12 -13.78 25.63
N LYS A 519 -24.62 -14.23 26.79
CA LYS A 519 -24.43 -15.66 27.09
C LYS A 519 -25.76 -16.42 27.00
N LEU A 520 -26.84 -15.89 27.58
CA LEU A 520 -28.18 -16.47 27.50
C LEU A 520 -28.73 -16.52 26.08
N LYS A 521 -28.68 -15.40 25.33
CA LYS A 521 -29.10 -15.36 23.92
C LYS A 521 -28.33 -16.36 23.08
N SER A 522 -27.02 -16.47 23.28
CA SER A 522 -26.17 -17.38 22.51
C SER A 522 -26.49 -18.85 22.82
N LEU A 523 -26.68 -19.20 24.09
CA LEU A 523 -27.14 -20.52 24.51
C LEU A 523 -28.50 -20.89 23.90
N LEU A 524 -29.44 -19.94 23.86
CA LEU A 524 -30.76 -20.13 23.24
C LEU A 524 -30.66 -20.33 21.72
N LEU A 525 -29.81 -19.57 21.04
CA LEU A 525 -29.56 -19.73 19.60
C LEU A 525 -28.93 -21.09 19.28
N GLU A 526 -27.93 -21.54 20.05
CA GLU A 526 -27.33 -22.87 19.90
C GLU A 526 -28.38 -23.97 20.11
N MET A 527 -29.27 -23.82 21.10
CA MET A 527 -30.39 -24.75 21.31
C MET A 527 -31.36 -24.77 20.12
N MET A 528 -31.63 -23.61 19.50
CA MET A 528 -32.46 -23.52 18.30
C MET A 528 -31.79 -24.19 17.09
N GLU A 529 -30.48 -24.02 16.91
CA GLU A 529 -29.71 -24.66 15.85
C GLU A 529 -29.68 -26.18 16.02
N ILE A 530 -29.43 -26.69 17.23
CA ILE A 530 -29.51 -28.13 17.54
C ILE A 530 -30.90 -28.67 17.23
N ASN A 531 -31.96 -27.97 17.65
CA ASN A 531 -33.34 -28.37 17.35
C ASN A 531 -33.63 -28.38 15.83
N HIS A 532 -33.08 -27.42 15.09
CA HIS A 532 -33.23 -27.38 13.64
C HIS A 532 -32.45 -28.53 12.96
N ALA A 533 -31.22 -28.79 13.42
CA ALA A 533 -30.40 -29.90 12.92
C ALA A 533 -31.04 -31.26 13.23
N GLU A 534 -31.59 -31.46 14.43
CA GLU A 534 -32.35 -32.66 14.79
C GLU A 534 -33.61 -32.81 13.93
N ARG A 535 -34.33 -31.71 13.63
CA ARG A 535 -35.47 -31.76 12.72
C ARG A 535 -35.06 -32.11 11.29
N ALA A 536 -33.96 -31.54 10.80
CA ALA A 536 -33.42 -31.87 9.48
C ALA A 536 -32.97 -33.33 9.40
N LEU A 537 -32.29 -33.84 10.43
CA LEU A 537 -31.92 -35.25 10.57
C LEU A 537 -33.14 -36.17 10.59
N MET A 538 -34.19 -35.80 11.32
CA MET A 538 -35.45 -36.56 11.36
C MET A 538 -36.18 -36.56 10.02
N GLU A 539 -36.07 -35.48 9.26
CA GLU A 539 -36.62 -35.37 7.92
C GLU A 539 -35.79 -36.20 6.91
N GLU A 540 -34.47 -36.21 7.03
CA GLU A 540 -33.57 -37.09 6.27
C GLU A 540 -33.89 -38.56 6.53
N ILE A 541 -34.07 -38.94 7.80
CA ILE A 541 -34.51 -40.29 8.20
C ILE A 541 -35.87 -40.65 7.59
N ARG A 542 -36.80 -39.68 7.50
CA ARG A 542 -38.12 -39.89 6.87
C ARG A 542 -38.06 -40.05 5.36
N GLN A 543 -37.08 -39.43 4.72
CA GLN A 543 -36.91 -39.43 3.27
C GLN A 543 -36.04 -40.59 2.76
N LEU A 544 -35.37 -41.34 3.65
CA LEU A 544 -34.65 -42.57 3.30
C LEU A 544 -35.59 -43.56 2.58
N ASP A 545 -35.28 -43.86 1.32
CA ASP A 545 -36.01 -44.81 0.50
C ASP A 545 -35.19 -46.09 0.23
N ALA A 546 -35.80 -47.05 -0.48
CA ALA A 546 -35.15 -48.32 -0.77
C ALA A 546 -33.88 -48.19 -1.62
N VAL A 547 -33.79 -47.17 -2.47
CA VAL A 547 -32.66 -46.94 -3.37
C VAL A 547 -31.46 -46.37 -2.60
N ASP A 548 -31.69 -45.41 -1.71
CA ASP A 548 -30.65 -44.78 -0.89
C ASP A 548 -30.05 -45.72 0.17
N LEU A 549 -30.81 -46.73 0.58
CA LEU A 549 -30.37 -47.82 1.47
C LEU A 549 -29.64 -48.95 0.72
N GLY A 550 -29.42 -48.82 -0.60
CA GLY A 550 -28.76 -49.83 -1.42
C GLY A 550 -29.58 -51.11 -1.63
N LEU A 551 -30.91 -51.07 -1.41
CA LEU A 551 -31.83 -52.19 -1.62
C LEU A 551 -32.13 -52.39 -3.12
N SER A 552 -31.09 -52.49 -3.95
CA SER A 552 -31.24 -53.09 -5.29
C SER A 552 -31.16 -54.62 -5.16
N VAL A 553 -31.90 -55.33 -6.01
CA VAL A 553 -32.35 -56.73 -5.87
C VAL A 553 -31.22 -57.79 -6.02
N SER A 554 -30.05 -57.62 -5.40
CA SER A 554 -28.98 -58.64 -5.43
C SER A 554 -28.51 -59.08 -4.04
N SER A 555 -29.11 -60.19 -3.59
CA SER A 555 -28.46 -61.37 -2.97
C SER A 555 -27.29 -61.16 -2.00
N GLU A 556 -27.57 -60.72 -0.76
CA GLU A 556 -27.05 -61.33 0.48
C GLU A 556 -27.69 -60.62 1.71
N PRO A 557 -28.59 -61.29 2.46
CA PRO A 557 -29.33 -60.66 3.57
C PRO A 557 -28.44 -60.10 4.69
N GLU A 558 -27.29 -60.71 4.92
CA GLU A 558 -26.30 -60.31 5.94
C GLU A 558 -25.60 -58.99 5.58
N ALA A 559 -25.17 -58.82 4.33
CA ALA A 559 -24.51 -57.60 3.86
C ALA A 559 -25.46 -56.40 3.89
N LEU A 560 -26.72 -56.63 3.48
CA LEU A 560 -27.78 -55.64 3.55
C LEU A 560 -28.07 -55.20 4.99
N LYS A 561 -28.21 -56.18 5.91
CA LYS A 561 -28.43 -55.93 7.33
C LYS A 561 -27.25 -55.18 7.96
N SER A 562 -26.01 -55.52 7.58
CA SER A 562 -24.80 -54.83 8.05
C SER A 562 -24.71 -53.39 7.56
N SER A 563 -25.03 -53.12 6.29
CA SER A 563 -25.03 -51.75 5.73
C SER A 563 -26.11 -50.88 6.39
N LEU A 564 -27.32 -51.43 6.55
CA LEU A 564 -28.44 -50.76 7.20
C LEU A 564 -28.13 -50.49 8.68
N GLN A 565 -27.55 -51.47 9.38
CA GLN A 565 -27.09 -51.31 10.76
C GLN A 565 -26.01 -50.24 10.87
N SER A 566 -25.04 -50.19 9.96
CA SER A 566 -23.98 -49.17 9.97
C SER A 566 -24.51 -47.76 9.74
N GLN A 567 -25.49 -47.56 8.84
CA GLN A 567 -26.12 -46.26 8.62
C GLN A 567 -26.97 -45.84 9.82
N ILE A 568 -27.75 -46.78 10.38
CA ILE A 568 -28.54 -46.54 11.60
C ILE A 568 -27.63 -46.21 12.79
N ASP A 569 -26.54 -46.96 12.99
CA ASP A 569 -25.58 -46.72 14.07
C ASP A 569 -24.88 -45.35 13.89
N SER A 570 -24.59 -44.94 12.66
CA SER A 570 -24.05 -43.60 12.38
C SER A 570 -25.06 -42.50 12.71
N LEU A 571 -26.32 -42.65 12.29
CA LEU A 571 -27.38 -41.68 12.60
C LEU A 571 -27.70 -41.63 14.10
N LEU A 572 -27.70 -42.79 14.77
CA LEU A 572 -27.82 -42.89 16.22
C LEU A 572 -26.64 -42.25 16.94
N GLY A 573 -25.42 -42.38 16.42
CA GLY A 573 -24.25 -41.70 16.94
C GLY A 573 -24.36 -40.18 16.85
N VAL A 574 -24.83 -39.65 15.71
CA VAL A 574 -25.10 -38.21 15.54
C VAL A 574 -26.21 -37.74 16.48
N TYR A 575 -27.30 -38.50 16.59
CA TYR A 575 -28.39 -38.18 17.51
C TYR A 575 -27.94 -38.22 18.97
N GLN A 576 -27.21 -39.25 19.41
CA GLN A 576 -26.65 -39.34 20.76
C GLN A 576 -25.72 -38.17 21.06
N HIS A 577 -24.90 -37.75 20.10
CA HIS A 577 -24.05 -36.57 20.25
C HIS A 577 -24.88 -35.29 20.46
N HIS A 578 -25.95 -35.07 19.69
CA HIS A 578 -26.87 -33.95 19.90
C HIS A 578 -27.56 -34.02 21.27
N GLN A 579 -27.94 -35.22 21.73
CA GLN A 579 -28.53 -35.41 23.07
C GLN A 579 -27.56 -35.06 24.19
N GLU A 580 -26.29 -35.49 24.09
CA GLU A 580 -25.24 -35.18 25.06
C GLU A 580 -24.94 -33.68 25.11
N GLN A 581 -24.83 -33.04 23.93
CA GLN A 581 -24.70 -31.60 23.82
C GLN A 581 -25.87 -30.90 24.49
N ARG A 582 -27.11 -31.31 24.20
CA ARG A 582 -28.32 -30.73 24.79
C ARG A 582 -28.35 -30.86 26.32
N VAL A 583 -27.96 -32.00 26.87
CA VAL A 583 -27.87 -32.19 28.34
C VAL A 583 -26.82 -31.26 28.94
N SER A 584 -25.65 -31.13 28.31
CA SER A 584 -24.60 -30.19 28.72
C SER A 584 -25.08 -28.73 28.67
N PHE A 585 -25.79 -28.36 27.60
CA PHE A 585 -26.38 -27.04 27.40
C PHE A 585 -27.46 -26.74 28.43
N MET A 586 -28.38 -27.68 28.68
CA MET A 586 -29.40 -27.54 29.72
C MET A 586 -28.78 -27.37 31.11
N GLY A 587 -27.70 -28.10 31.42
CA GLY A 587 -26.96 -27.90 32.67
C GLY A 587 -26.28 -26.52 32.76
N SER A 588 -25.81 -25.97 31.64
CA SER A 588 -25.26 -24.61 31.58
C SER A 588 -26.36 -23.54 31.71
N LEU A 589 -27.50 -23.73 31.06
CA LEU A 589 -28.68 -22.87 31.14
C LEU A 589 -29.25 -22.88 32.58
N GLU A 590 -29.38 -24.06 33.18
CA GLU A 590 -29.85 -24.24 34.56
C GLU A 590 -28.92 -23.53 35.55
N LYS A 591 -27.59 -23.61 35.40
CA LYS A 591 -26.65 -22.84 36.23
C LYS A 591 -26.86 -21.33 36.11
N VAL A 592 -27.09 -20.83 34.89
CA VAL A 592 -27.33 -19.39 34.65
C VAL A 592 -28.71 -18.96 35.17
N LEU A 593 -29.73 -19.82 35.08
CA LEU A 593 -31.10 -19.59 35.56
C LEU A 593 -31.23 -19.70 37.09
N ILE A 594 -30.52 -20.63 37.74
CA ILE A 594 -30.48 -20.72 39.21
C ILE A 594 -29.86 -19.46 39.81
N GLN A 595 -28.86 -18.87 39.13
CA GLN A 595 -28.32 -17.56 39.51
C GLN A 595 -29.35 -16.41 39.33
N ILE A 596 -30.37 -16.59 38.48
CA ILE A 596 -31.48 -15.63 38.29
C ILE A 596 -32.53 -15.73 39.40
N ASP A 597 -32.91 -16.93 39.83
CA ASP A 597 -34.01 -17.14 40.79
C ASP A 597 -33.70 -16.67 42.23
N ASP A 598 -32.42 -16.48 42.58
CA ASP A 598 -32.02 -15.83 43.83
C ASP A 598 -32.18 -14.29 43.80
N ALA A 599 -32.53 -13.70 42.66
CA ALA A 599 -32.89 -12.29 42.50
C ALA A 599 -34.41 -12.16 42.27
N ALA A 600 -35.07 -11.37 43.12
CA ALA A 600 -36.52 -11.16 43.03
C ALA A 600 -36.95 -10.68 41.62
N PRO A 601 -38.06 -11.19 41.06
CA PRO A 601 -38.40 -10.99 39.65
C PRO A 601 -39.11 -9.66 39.44
N LYS A 602 -38.37 -8.59 39.10
CA LYS A 602 -38.91 -7.38 38.45
C LYS A 602 -37.85 -6.63 37.64
N GLU A 603 -37.61 -7.10 36.41
CA GLU A 603 -37.27 -6.38 35.17
C GLU A 603 -37.17 -7.42 34.05
#